data_AF-A0A7C6JU94-F1
#
_entry.id   AF-A0A7C6JU94-F1
#
_cell.length_a   1.000
_cell.length_b   1.000
_cell.length_c   1.000
_cell.angle_alpha   90.00
_cell.angle_beta   90.00
_cell.angle_gamma   90.00
#
_symmetry.space_group_name_H-M   'P 1'
#
loop_
_entity.id
_entity.type
_entity.pdbx_description
1 polymer ?
#
loop_
_entity_poly.entity_id
_entity_poly.type
_entity_poly.pdbx_seq_one_letter_code
_entity_poly.pdbx_strand_id
1 'polypeptide(L)'
;MATQTPKYKLIKQGQEEYYNVDILNENMDIIDVALQEHDLQLAQKADKTAATASKGGLMSADDKSKLDTVEQNANNYVHPSDTNTRHVTDAEKVAWNGKASTATATTSANGLMSGADKAKLDGIAANANNYTHPATHPASMITGLPASLPANGGNADTVDGYHFTVSTTDLAAGSSPLTNNMFYCVYQ
;
A
#
# COMPACT_ATOMS: atom_id res chain seq x y z
N MET A 1 35.27 2.55 76.53
CA MET A 1 34.27 1.73 75.80
C MET A 1 35.04 0.83 74.86
N ALA A 2 34.93 -0.49 74.99
CA ALA A 2 35.63 -1.42 74.11
C ALA A 2 35.22 -1.17 72.65
N THR A 3 36.18 -1.21 71.73
CA THR A 3 35.90 -0.96 70.29
C THR A 3 35.65 -2.29 69.60
N GLN A 4 34.66 -2.35 68.71
CA GLN A 4 34.27 -3.59 68.02
C GLN A 4 34.75 -3.62 66.57
N THR A 5 34.87 -4.83 65.99
CA THR A 5 35.05 -4.99 64.54
C THR A 5 33.76 -4.64 63.78
N PRO A 6 33.85 -4.12 62.54
CA PRO A 6 32.66 -3.61 61.84
C PRO A 6 31.63 -4.69 61.48
N LYS A 7 32.09 -5.88 61.06
CA LYS A 7 31.27 -6.92 60.43
C LYS A 7 30.68 -7.91 61.44
N TYR A 8 31.52 -8.51 62.26
CA TYR A 8 31.13 -9.56 63.22
C TYR A 8 31.07 -9.06 64.67
N LYS A 9 31.21 -7.73 64.89
CA LYS A 9 31.12 -7.09 66.22
C LYS A 9 32.09 -7.64 67.28
N LEU A 10 33.12 -8.38 66.88
CA LEU A 10 34.17 -8.88 67.77
C LEU A 10 34.79 -7.75 68.60
N ILE A 11 34.93 -7.97 69.89
CA ILE A 11 35.52 -7.04 70.85
C ILE A 11 37.03 -6.97 70.63
N LYS A 12 37.57 -5.77 70.43
CA LYS A 12 39.02 -5.55 70.35
C LYS A 12 39.59 -5.34 71.74
N GLN A 13 40.69 -6.04 72.02
CA GLN A 13 41.48 -5.88 73.24
C GLN A 13 41.94 -4.41 73.41
N GLY A 14 41.92 -3.91 74.63
CA GLY A 14 42.51 -2.60 74.97
C GLY A 14 44.04 -2.60 74.79
N GLN A 15 44.65 -1.40 74.69
CA GLN A 15 46.11 -1.25 74.55
C GLN A 15 46.92 -1.81 75.73
N GLU A 16 46.25 -2.12 76.85
CA GLU A 16 46.87 -2.68 78.06
C GLU A 16 46.33 -4.09 78.43
N GLU A 17 45.44 -4.67 77.62
CA GLU A 17 44.77 -5.95 77.89
C GLU A 17 45.39 -7.08 77.05
N TYR A 18 46.62 -7.47 77.37
CA TYR A 18 47.42 -8.34 76.51
C TYR A 18 46.90 -9.79 76.39
N TYR A 19 46.05 -10.28 77.30
CA TYR A 19 45.53 -11.65 77.30
C TYR A 19 44.18 -11.77 78.03
N ASN A 20 43.17 -10.97 77.65
CA ASN A 20 41.84 -11.10 78.24
C ASN A 20 41.11 -12.32 77.67
N VAL A 21 41.17 -13.43 78.41
CA VAL A 21 40.56 -14.73 78.04
C VAL A 21 39.04 -14.63 77.96
N ASP A 22 38.39 -13.78 78.75
CA ASP A 22 36.94 -13.61 78.72
C ASP A 22 36.48 -12.99 77.39
N ILE A 23 37.20 -11.96 76.93
CA ILE A 23 36.98 -11.35 75.59
C ILE A 23 37.23 -12.36 74.47
N LEU A 24 38.24 -13.24 74.63
CA LEU A 24 38.54 -14.27 73.65
C LEU A 24 37.43 -15.31 73.57
N ASN A 25 36.90 -15.77 74.70
CA ASN A 25 35.79 -16.70 74.75
C ASN A 25 34.52 -16.07 74.16
N GLU A 26 34.21 -14.83 74.50
CA GLU A 26 33.07 -14.11 73.95
C GLU A 26 33.18 -13.93 72.43
N ASN A 27 34.37 -13.58 71.93
CA ASN A 27 34.61 -13.52 70.49
C ASN A 27 34.49 -14.88 69.81
N MET A 28 34.94 -15.97 70.45
CA MET A 28 34.78 -17.33 69.93
C MET A 28 33.30 -17.71 69.82
N ASP A 29 32.48 -17.40 70.83
CA ASP A 29 31.04 -17.64 70.81
C ASP A 29 30.37 -16.86 69.67
N ILE A 30 30.75 -15.60 69.47
CA ILE A 30 30.26 -14.78 68.36
C ILE A 30 30.63 -15.38 66.99
N ILE A 31 31.87 -15.88 66.86
CA ILE A 31 32.34 -16.52 65.61
C ILE A 31 31.58 -17.81 65.35
N ASP A 32 31.35 -18.65 66.36
CA ASP A 32 30.61 -19.90 66.24
C ASP A 32 29.18 -19.66 65.75
N VAL A 33 28.48 -18.70 66.36
CA VAL A 33 27.14 -18.27 65.93
C VAL A 33 27.16 -17.76 64.49
N ALA A 34 28.13 -16.91 64.12
CA ALA A 34 28.21 -16.37 62.77
C ALA A 34 28.51 -17.44 61.70
N LEU A 35 29.28 -18.47 62.05
CA LEU A 35 29.54 -19.62 61.18
C LEU A 35 28.27 -20.47 61.02
N GLN A 36 27.56 -20.75 62.12
CA GLN A 36 26.29 -21.45 62.09
C GLN A 36 25.25 -20.73 61.20
N GLU A 37 25.14 -19.40 61.33
CA GLU A 37 24.24 -18.60 60.49
C GLU A 37 24.63 -18.64 59.01
N HIS A 38 25.93 -18.60 58.70
CA HIS A 38 26.41 -18.68 57.32
C HIS A 38 26.07 -20.03 56.67
N ASP A 39 26.24 -21.13 57.40
CA ASP A 39 25.89 -22.46 56.92
C ASP A 39 24.38 -22.61 56.70
N LEU A 40 23.57 -22.03 57.58
CA LEU A 40 22.12 -21.98 57.41
C LEU A 40 21.72 -21.14 56.18
N GLN A 41 22.38 -20.00 55.94
CA GLN A 41 22.15 -19.18 54.75
C GLN A 41 22.54 -19.91 53.45
N LEU A 42 23.64 -20.68 53.47
CA LEU A 42 24.02 -21.52 52.33
C LEU A 42 23.00 -22.62 52.07
N ALA A 43 22.45 -23.24 53.12
CA ALA A 43 21.39 -24.23 53.00
C ALA A 43 20.06 -23.65 52.45
N GLN A 44 19.79 -22.36 52.68
CA GLN A 44 18.59 -21.67 52.18
C GLN A 44 18.71 -21.16 50.75
N LYS A 45 19.93 -20.95 50.23
CA LYS A 45 20.12 -20.59 48.82
C LYS A 45 19.68 -21.76 47.96
N ALA A 46 18.71 -21.53 47.06
CA ALA A 46 18.25 -22.53 46.12
C ALA A 46 19.46 -23.20 45.45
N ASP A 47 19.51 -24.53 45.58
CA ASP A 47 20.59 -25.36 45.06
C ASP A 47 20.75 -25.03 43.57
N LYS A 48 21.91 -24.45 43.17
CA LYS A 48 22.21 -24.12 41.76
C LYS A 48 22.31 -25.36 40.87
N THR A 49 21.95 -26.53 41.40
CA THR A 49 21.75 -27.78 40.68
C THR A 49 20.60 -27.68 39.69
N ALA A 50 20.75 -28.40 38.58
CA ALA A 50 19.65 -28.59 37.65
C ALA A 50 18.46 -29.26 38.36
N ALA A 51 17.25 -28.80 38.05
CA ALA A 51 16.04 -29.47 38.51
C ALA A 51 15.91 -30.85 37.85
N THR A 52 15.39 -31.81 38.60
CA THR A 52 15.00 -33.13 38.11
C THR A 52 13.47 -33.25 38.20
N ALA A 53 12.89 -34.29 37.60
CA ALA A 53 11.46 -34.55 37.71
C ALA A 53 10.99 -34.78 39.18
N SER A 54 11.89 -35.20 40.07
CA SER A 54 11.55 -35.53 41.47
C SER A 54 12.08 -34.53 42.50
N LYS A 55 12.96 -33.60 42.10
CA LYS A 55 13.57 -32.62 43.00
C LYS A 55 13.75 -31.28 42.29
N GLY A 56 13.25 -30.21 42.91
CA GLY A 56 13.46 -28.84 42.44
C GLY A 56 14.93 -28.41 42.51
N GLY A 57 15.31 -27.50 41.63
CA GLY A 57 16.64 -26.88 41.56
C GLY A 57 16.50 -25.42 41.13
N LEU A 58 17.11 -25.03 40.00
CA LEU A 58 16.90 -23.71 39.37
C LEU A 58 15.45 -23.41 38.96
N MET A 59 14.60 -24.44 38.94
CA MET A 59 13.15 -24.36 38.74
C MET A 59 12.46 -25.40 39.63
N SER A 60 11.15 -25.29 39.81
CA SER A 60 10.37 -26.27 40.59
C SER A 60 10.38 -27.66 39.92
N ALA A 61 10.23 -28.72 40.72
CA ALA A 61 10.07 -30.08 40.18
C ALA A 61 8.81 -30.18 39.31
N ASP A 62 7.75 -29.44 39.67
CA ASP A 62 6.50 -29.38 38.92
C ASP A 62 6.69 -28.76 37.54
N ASP A 63 7.40 -27.62 37.45
CA ASP A 63 7.66 -26.97 36.17
C ASP A 63 8.63 -27.81 35.32
N LYS A 64 9.61 -28.49 35.94
CA LYS A 64 10.49 -29.41 35.23
C LYS A 64 9.70 -30.58 34.66
N SER A 65 8.78 -31.14 35.43
CA SER A 65 7.89 -32.22 35.00
C SER A 65 6.97 -31.78 33.86
N LYS A 66 6.45 -30.54 33.88
CA LYS A 66 5.68 -29.97 32.77
C LYS A 66 6.51 -29.76 31.50
N LEU A 67 7.78 -29.36 31.63
CA LEU A 67 8.65 -29.20 30.47
C LEU A 67 9.11 -30.55 29.91
N ASP A 68 9.26 -31.59 30.74
CA ASP A 68 9.67 -32.93 30.29
C ASP A 68 8.60 -33.64 29.44
N THR A 69 7.33 -33.23 29.52
CA THR A 69 6.29 -33.72 28.61
C THR A 69 6.31 -33.06 27.24
N VAL A 70 7.08 -31.97 27.08
CA VAL A 70 7.23 -31.28 25.82
C VAL A 70 8.34 -32.00 25.03
N GLU A 71 7.95 -32.72 23.98
CA GLU A 71 8.93 -33.36 23.09
C GLU A 71 9.87 -32.32 22.47
N GLN A 72 11.10 -32.76 22.15
CA GLN A 72 12.07 -31.88 21.49
C GLN A 72 11.47 -31.37 20.17
N ASN A 73 11.49 -30.04 19.97
CA ASN A 73 10.86 -29.35 18.84
C ASN A 73 9.31 -29.34 18.82
N ALA A 74 8.62 -29.65 19.92
CA ALA A 74 7.19 -29.36 20.02
C ALA A 74 6.92 -27.86 19.74
N ASN A 75 5.85 -27.56 18.99
CA ASN A 75 5.51 -26.24 18.45
C ASN A 75 6.49 -25.66 17.40
N ASN A 76 7.49 -26.41 16.94
CA ASN A 76 8.31 -25.99 15.82
C ASN A 76 7.53 -26.13 14.51
N TYR A 77 6.96 -25.04 14.03
CA TYR A 77 6.30 -25.02 12.72
C TYR A 77 7.36 -25.02 11.60
N VAL A 78 7.64 -26.21 11.07
CA VAL A 78 8.40 -26.36 9.82
C VAL A 78 7.39 -26.33 8.68
N HIS A 79 7.43 -25.27 7.87
CA HIS A 79 6.57 -25.21 6.69
C HIS A 79 6.91 -26.41 5.77
N PRO A 80 5.94 -27.26 5.44
CA PRO A 80 6.21 -28.41 4.60
C PRO A 80 6.64 -27.96 3.20
N SER A 81 7.82 -28.41 2.75
CA SER A 81 8.36 -28.06 1.42
C SER A 81 8.20 -29.20 0.42
N ASP A 82 7.64 -30.33 0.84
CA ASP A 82 7.39 -31.49 -0.02
C ASP A 82 6.04 -31.41 -0.75
N THR A 83 5.89 -32.24 -1.78
CA THR A 83 4.72 -32.24 -2.67
C THR A 83 3.45 -32.81 -2.02
N ASN A 84 3.56 -33.51 -0.89
CA ASN A 84 2.44 -34.23 -0.26
C ASN A 84 1.71 -33.39 0.80
N THR A 85 2.34 -32.30 1.24
CA THR A 85 1.87 -31.46 2.36
C THR A 85 1.58 -30.02 1.93
N ARG A 86 2.00 -29.63 0.72
CA ARG A 86 1.62 -28.34 0.13
C ARG A 86 0.16 -28.37 -0.32
N HIS A 87 -0.60 -27.31 -0.03
CA HIS A 87 -1.99 -27.13 -0.51
C HIS A 87 -2.13 -26.99 -2.03
N VAL A 88 -1.02 -26.83 -2.75
CA VAL A 88 -0.98 -26.72 -4.21
C VAL A 88 0.10 -27.65 -4.73
N THR A 89 -0.31 -28.59 -5.56
CA THR A 89 0.57 -29.56 -6.23
C THR A 89 1.39 -28.89 -7.34
N ASP A 90 2.50 -29.50 -7.72
CA ASP A 90 3.29 -29.00 -8.86
C ASP A 90 2.52 -29.12 -10.18
N ALA A 91 1.67 -30.14 -10.32
CA ALA A 91 0.78 -30.29 -11.46
C ALA A 91 -0.21 -29.12 -11.59
N GLU A 92 -0.82 -28.67 -10.48
CA GLU A 92 -1.70 -27.49 -10.48
C GLU A 92 -0.96 -26.21 -10.87
N LYS A 93 0.26 -26.00 -10.38
CA LYS A 93 1.08 -24.83 -10.76
C LYS A 93 1.38 -24.84 -12.26
N VAL A 94 1.79 -25.99 -12.80
CA VAL A 94 2.05 -26.14 -14.24
C VAL A 94 0.77 -25.89 -15.04
N ALA A 95 -0.37 -26.42 -14.60
CA ALA A 95 -1.65 -26.21 -15.27
C ALA A 95 -2.07 -24.72 -15.27
N TRP A 96 -1.92 -24.01 -14.15
CA TRP A 96 -2.23 -22.58 -14.08
C TRP A 96 -1.28 -21.74 -14.93
N ASN A 97 0.02 -22.03 -14.90
CA ASN A 97 1.00 -21.35 -15.74
C ASN A 97 0.79 -21.63 -17.24
N GLY A 98 0.16 -22.75 -17.59
CA GLY A 98 -0.17 -23.13 -18.96
C GLY A 98 -1.57 -22.71 -19.44
N LYS A 99 -2.41 -22.09 -18.60
CA LYS A 99 -3.81 -21.75 -18.97
C LYS A 99 -3.93 -20.78 -20.15
N ALA A 100 -2.96 -19.88 -20.32
CA ALA A 100 -2.90 -18.98 -21.46
C ALA A 100 -1.64 -19.25 -22.28
N SER A 101 -1.78 -19.34 -23.60
CA SER A 101 -0.63 -19.43 -24.49
C SER A 101 0.18 -18.14 -24.40
N THR A 102 1.47 -18.26 -24.08
CA THR A 102 2.43 -17.15 -24.13
C THR A 102 3.01 -16.95 -25.53
N ALA A 103 2.66 -17.81 -26.49
CA ALA A 103 3.10 -17.67 -27.87
C ALA A 103 2.44 -16.45 -28.51
N THR A 104 3.20 -15.77 -29.37
CA THR A 104 2.66 -14.72 -30.24
C THR A 104 1.60 -15.30 -31.17
N ALA A 105 0.48 -14.60 -31.33
CA ALA A 105 -0.56 -15.01 -32.27
C ALA A 105 -0.07 -14.91 -33.71
N THR A 106 -0.40 -15.92 -34.51
CA THR A 106 -0.24 -15.91 -35.97
C THR A 106 -1.62 -15.96 -36.62
N THR A 107 -1.70 -15.77 -37.93
CA THR A 107 -2.99 -15.91 -38.65
C THR A 107 -3.53 -17.35 -38.63
N SER A 108 -2.67 -18.35 -38.37
CA SER A 108 -3.01 -19.77 -38.38
C SER A 108 -3.10 -20.42 -36.99
N ALA A 109 -2.62 -19.74 -35.94
CA ALA A 109 -2.61 -20.24 -34.57
C ALA A 109 -2.90 -19.14 -33.55
N ASN A 110 -3.76 -19.45 -32.58
CA ASN A 110 -4.09 -18.54 -31.49
C ASN A 110 -2.88 -18.33 -30.56
N GLY A 111 -2.73 -17.10 -30.08
CA GLY A 111 -1.80 -16.73 -29.01
C GLY A 111 -2.56 -16.02 -27.89
N LEU A 112 -2.06 -14.87 -27.42
CA LEU A 112 -2.80 -13.98 -26.51
C LEU A 112 -4.06 -13.34 -27.14
N MET A 113 -4.20 -13.43 -28.46
CA MET A 113 -5.38 -13.08 -29.25
C MET A 113 -5.71 -14.21 -30.22
N SER A 114 -6.93 -14.22 -30.78
CA SER A 114 -7.30 -15.22 -31.78
C SER A 114 -6.54 -15.01 -33.11
N GLY A 115 -6.26 -16.09 -33.83
CA GLY A 115 -5.65 -15.99 -35.16
C GLY A 115 -6.53 -15.25 -36.16
N ALA A 116 -7.85 -15.35 -35.99
CA ALA A 116 -8.83 -14.60 -36.79
C ALA A 116 -8.74 -13.08 -36.55
N ASP A 117 -8.61 -12.65 -35.29
CA ASP A 117 -8.42 -11.23 -34.99
C ASP A 117 -7.05 -10.75 -35.48
N LYS A 118 -6.02 -11.60 -35.42
CA LYS A 118 -4.69 -11.27 -35.96
C LYS A 118 -4.75 -11.07 -37.47
N ALA A 119 -5.48 -11.94 -38.19
CA ALA A 119 -5.70 -11.78 -39.63
C ALA A 119 -6.45 -10.49 -39.97
N LYS A 120 -7.45 -10.09 -39.16
CA LYS A 120 -8.12 -8.80 -39.32
C LYS A 120 -7.16 -7.62 -39.12
N LEU A 121 -6.35 -7.64 -38.07
CA LEU A 121 -5.37 -6.58 -37.80
C LEU A 121 -4.28 -6.49 -38.88
N ASP A 122 -3.76 -7.64 -39.35
CA ASP A 122 -2.75 -7.69 -40.41
C ASP A 122 -3.28 -7.16 -41.76
N GLY A 123 -4.59 -7.26 -41.99
CA GLY A 123 -5.26 -6.73 -43.17
C GLY A 123 -5.45 -5.20 -43.16
N ILE A 124 -5.20 -4.53 -42.03
CA ILE A 124 -5.31 -3.08 -41.93
C ILE A 124 -4.06 -2.46 -42.56
N ALA A 125 -4.23 -1.77 -43.68
CA ALA A 125 -3.16 -1.03 -44.32
C ALA A 125 -2.57 0.03 -43.37
N ALA A 126 -1.26 0.27 -43.46
CA ALA A 126 -0.62 1.34 -42.72
C ALA A 126 -1.35 2.68 -42.99
N ASN A 127 -1.73 3.38 -41.92
CA ASN A 127 -2.49 4.64 -41.99
C ASN A 127 -3.93 4.54 -42.52
N ALA A 128 -4.59 3.36 -42.49
CA ALA A 128 -5.97 3.21 -42.95
C ALA A 128 -6.98 4.20 -42.29
N ASN A 129 -6.70 4.67 -41.07
CA ASN A 129 -7.52 5.65 -40.35
C ASN A 129 -6.98 7.09 -40.41
N ASN A 130 -5.94 7.36 -41.20
CA ASN A 130 -5.37 8.71 -41.28
C ASN A 130 -6.20 9.57 -42.25
N TYR A 131 -7.38 9.99 -41.79
CA TYR A 131 -8.20 10.93 -42.56
C TYR A 131 -7.57 12.31 -42.54
N THR A 132 -7.09 12.76 -43.70
CA THR A 132 -6.66 14.16 -43.90
C THR A 132 -7.78 14.90 -44.61
N HIS A 133 -8.37 15.88 -43.93
CA HIS A 133 -9.42 16.69 -44.54
C HIS A 133 -8.83 17.55 -45.67
N PRO A 134 -9.47 17.62 -46.85
CA PRO A 134 -9.02 18.49 -47.93
C PRO A 134 -9.00 19.97 -47.49
N ALA A 135 -8.03 20.75 -47.94
CA ALA A 135 -8.02 22.19 -47.68
C ALA A 135 -9.25 22.89 -48.30
N THR A 136 -9.80 22.34 -49.38
CA THR A 136 -10.99 22.83 -50.07
C THR A 136 -11.85 21.67 -50.57
N HIS A 137 -13.17 21.89 -50.65
CA HIS A 137 -14.13 20.99 -51.29
C HIS A 137 -15.20 21.81 -52.01
N PRO A 138 -15.85 21.27 -53.05
CA PRO A 138 -16.94 21.97 -53.72
C PRO A 138 -18.13 22.16 -52.76
N ALA A 139 -18.84 23.27 -52.90
CA ALA A 139 -20.01 23.60 -52.08
C ALA A 139 -21.11 22.53 -52.13
N SER A 140 -21.16 21.74 -53.20
CA SER A 140 -22.08 20.60 -53.36
C SER A 140 -21.90 19.49 -52.31
N MET A 141 -20.77 19.46 -51.59
CA MET A 141 -20.57 18.53 -50.47
C MET A 141 -21.32 18.95 -49.19
N ILE A 142 -21.79 20.20 -49.11
CA ILE A 142 -22.55 20.71 -47.97
C ILE A 142 -24.04 20.45 -48.22
N THR A 143 -24.60 19.44 -47.55
CA THR A 143 -26.03 19.12 -47.61
C THR A 143 -26.85 19.94 -46.60
N GLY A 144 -28.13 20.19 -46.88
CA GLY A 144 -29.01 20.92 -45.97
C GLY A 144 -28.86 22.43 -46.01
N LEU A 145 -28.23 22.96 -47.06
CA LEU A 145 -28.32 24.39 -47.36
C LEU A 145 -29.79 24.76 -47.56
N PRO A 146 -30.29 25.85 -46.95
CA PRO A 146 -31.63 26.32 -47.24
C PRO A 146 -31.73 26.71 -48.73
N ALA A 147 -32.90 26.49 -49.32
CA ALA A 147 -33.16 26.75 -50.75
C ALA A 147 -32.84 28.21 -51.15
N SER A 148 -32.95 29.13 -50.19
CA SER A 148 -32.27 30.41 -50.19
C SER A 148 -31.55 30.56 -48.85
N LEU A 149 -30.22 30.64 -48.87
CA LEU A 149 -29.52 31.41 -47.84
C LEU A 149 -29.81 32.89 -48.19
N PRO A 150 -30.21 33.75 -47.25
CA PRO A 150 -30.08 35.19 -47.49
C PRO A 150 -28.58 35.44 -47.71
N ALA A 151 -28.21 35.70 -48.97
CA ALA A 151 -26.89 36.08 -49.47
C ALA A 151 -25.63 35.48 -48.77
N ASN A 152 -24.98 34.53 -49.47
CA ASN A 152 -23.52 34.37 -49.61
C ASN A 152 -22.54 34.64 -48.43
N GLY A 153 -22.94 34.50 -47.16
CA GLY A 153 -22.03 34.77 -46.05
C GLY A 153 -21.56 36.23 -45.98
N GLY A 154 -22.32 37.17 -46.55
CA GLY A 154 -22.06 38.60 -46.57
C GLY A 154 -23.34 39.41 -46.59
N ASN A 155 -23.40 40.48 -45.78
CA ASN A 155 -24.36 41.60 -45.81
C ASN A 155 -25.78 41.29 -46.37
N ALA A 156 -26.73 41.07 -45.46
CA ALA A 156 -28.15 40.92 -45.75
C ALA A 156 -28.78 42.23 -46.27
N ASP A 157 -28.64 42.53 -47.55
CA ASP A 157 -29.29 43.68 -48.19
C ASP A 157 -30.55 43.30 -48.99
N THR A 158 -31.03 42.06 -48.87
CA THR A 158 -32.25 41.62 -49.54
C THR A 158 -32.88 40.43 -48.82
N VAL A 159 -34.14 40.58 -48.40
CA VAL A 159 -34.99 39.50 -47.88
C VAL A 159 -36.16 39.37 -48.84
N ASP A 160 -36.39 38.16 -49.37
CA ASP A 160 -37.50 37.83 -50.28
C ASP A 160 -37.65 38.78 -51.49
N GLY A 161 -36.54 39.28 -52.02
CA GLY A 161 -36.50 40.08 -53.24
C GLY A 161 -36.86 41.56 -53.07
N TYR A 162 -37.06 42.03 -51.84
CA TYR A 162 -37.30 43.45 -51.53
C TYR A 162 -36.04 44.09 -50.95
N HIS A 163 -35.66 45.25 -51.51
CA HIS A 163 -34.62 46.12 -50.98
C HIS A 163 -35.27 47.21 -50.13
N PHE A 164 -34.85 47.37 -48.87
CA PHE A 164 -35.26 48.49 -48.03
C PHE A 164 -34.23 49.61 -48.18
N THR A 165 -34.51 50.58 -49.06
CA THR A 165 -33.65 51.76 -49.23
C THR A 165 -34.20 52.93 -48.42
N VAL A 166 -33.46 53.41 -47.42
CA VAL A 166 -33.79 54.65 -46.70
C VAL A 166 -33.15 55.83 -47.44
N SER A 167 -33.96 56.75 -47.94
CA SER A 167 -33.49 58.03 -48.50
C SER A 167 -33.80 59.17 -47.54
N THR A 168 -32.92 60.16 -47.47
CA THR A 168 -33.10 61.39 -46.68
C THR A 168 -33.52 62.58 -47.54
N THR A 169 -34.00 62.33 -48.77
CA THR A 169 -34.36 63.40 -49.73
C THR A 169 -35.85 63.70 -49.65
N ASP A 170 -36.22 64.98 -49.58
CA ASP A 170 -37.63 65.42 -49.49
C ASP A 170 -38.39 65.20 -50.81
N LEU A 171 -39.60 64.63 -50.75
CA LEU A 171 -40.46 64.46 -51.92
C LEU A 171 -41.39 65.66 -52.12
N ALA A 172 -41.47 66.17 -53.36
CA ALA A 172 -42.42 67.21 -53.75
C ALA A 172 -43.84 66.64 -53.93
N ALA A 173 -44.85 67.34 -53.42
CA ALA A 173 -46.25 66.89 -53.48
C ALA A 173 -46.77 66.79 -54.92
N GLY A 174 -47.29 65.62 -55.30
CA GLY A 174 -47.90 65.37 -56.61
C GLY A 174 -46.99 64.69 -57.64
N SER A 175 -45.71 64.47 -57.34
CA SER A 175 -44.81 63.65 -58.16
C SER A 175 -44.35 62.41 -57.38
N SER A 176 -44.63 61.20 -57.91
CA SER A 176 -44.13 59.95 -57.32
C SER A 176 -42.92 59.45 -58.12
N PRO A 177 -41.71 59.42 -57.54
CA PRO A 177 -40.55 58.81 -58.16
C PRO A 177 -40.53 57.27 -58.03
N LEU A 178 -41.59 56.66 -57.47
CA LEU A 178 -41.62 55.22 -57.21
C LEU A 178 -41.78 54.43 -58.51
N THR A 179 -40.97 53.38 -58.66
CA THR A 179 -41.21 52.30 -59.61
C THR A 179 -41.79 51.09 -58.86
N ASN A 180 -42.37 50.12 -59.57
CA ASN A 180 -43.05 48.97 -58.95
C ASN A 180 -42.15 48.28 -57.91
N ASN A 181 -42.75 47.87 -56.79
CA ASN A 181 -42.13 47.23 -55.62
C ASN A 181 -41.28 48.11 -54.69
N MET A 182 -41.45 49.44 -54.72
CA MET A 182 -40.81 50.36 -53.75
C MET A 182 -41.79 50.88 -52.69
N PHE A 183 -41.43 50.78 -51.41
CA PHE A 183 -42.16 51.39 -50.27
C PHE A 183 -41.37 52.58 -49.72
N TYR A 184 -42.04 53.71 -49.49
CA TYR A 184 -41.45 54.89 -48.85
C TYR A 184 -42.25 55.29 -47.59
N CYS A 185 -41.55 55.62 -46.51
CA CYS A 185 -42.17 56.13 -45.29
C CYS A 185 -41.93 57.65 -45.22
N VAL A 186 -42.99 58.45 -45.33
CA VAL A 186 -42.91 59.90 -45.11
C VAL A 186 -43.19 60.15 -43.62
N TYR A 187 -42.21 60.66 -42.89
CA TYR A 187 -42.47 61.19 -41.55
C TYR A 187 -43.10 62.58 -41.69
N GLN A 188 -44.20 62.82 -40.96
CA GLN A 188 -44.73 64.17 -40.73
C GLN A 188 -43.95 64.86 -39.63
#